data_AF-A0A1S1QPY5-F1
#
_entry.id   AF-A0A1S1QPY5-F1
#
_cell.length_a   1.000
_cell.length_b   1.000
_cell.length_c   1.000
_cell.angle_alpha   90.00
_cell.angle_beta   90.00
_cell.angle_gamma   90.00
#
_symmetry.space_group_name_H-M   'P 1'
#
loop_
_entity.id
_entity.type
_entity.pdbx_description
1 polymer ?
#
loop_
_entity_poly.entity_id
_entity_poly.type
_entity_poly.pdbx_seq_one_letter_code
_entity_poly.pdbx_strand_id
1 'polypeptide(L)'
;MRGFAGGSRKGDGRRGGRPARWATVVLAAALLPSYVGIGMSGRAAATTARVSTSTPAQPPASVPGGAGAPTAVAPQVPPGTVTRTGTHLTDSAGRVVLPRGVTVPAGRVPTAGEIAQWLDFGFTGLRLEIPMTRGGLFPPSGEAPPPGDRELGGLDQAGMVVRELTGRGFTVVLRIVPGAAGYTPSAADLTSGLTRLAGRFGGVAGLIGYEVPAGVGSADLAGAVRAVDTNHTLWVEQPAPFDPAARVAAAEGAGYVTGWVDGSARRAAALADAGDAFGLGWFFDGPAVESSATGIGPGEVRALTAPPAEIVRPYPAAVAGAPESFKRDGAGVFRLVYQPSRAGGGTFAPGTATAVVLPAWAYPSGYQARVTGGQVTSPPGAGVLCVVAGAGATRVSVEVTPAAGAPAPVAPTRAGAANCAAAPGAGPGSVGAAAGQPPSGAPAATSAADDSDPVLLLLVLPLLGAAAAAAVLGPVFVRLRRR
;
A
#
# COMPACT_ATOMS: atom_id res chain seq x y z
N MET A 1 6.78 -80.87 -23.66
CA MET A 1 6.49 -80.82 -25.11
C MET A 1 6.96 -79.48 -25.64
N ARG A 2 7.87 -79.53 -26.63
CA ARG A 2 8.25 -78.56 -27.70
C ARG A 2 7.78 -77.10 -27.50
N GLY A 3 8.66 -76.09 -27.45
CA GLY A 3 9.61 -75.65 -28.50
C GLY A 3 8.90 -74.64 -29.42
N PHE A 4 9.43 -73.53 -29.96
CA PHE A 4 10.75 -72.97 -30.31
C PHE A 4 10.43 -71.47 -30.61
N ALA A 5 11.16 -70.45 -30.15
CA ALA A 5 12.48 -69.95 -30.57
C ALA A 5 12.49 -68.97 -31.78
N GLY A 6 13.36 -67.95 -31.65
CA GLY A 6 14.07 -67.25 -32.73
C GLY A 6 13.48 -65.90 -33.11
N GLY A 7 14.19 -64.78 -33.17
CA GLY A 7 15.62 -64.46 -33.13
C GLY A 7 15.79 -63.10 -33.80
N SER A 8 16.22 -62.06 -33.09
CA SER A 8 17.58 -61.48 -33.14
C SER A 8 18.12 -61.15 -34.54
N ARG A 9 18.36 -59.86 -34.84
CA ARG A 9 19.70 -59.38 -35.22
C ARG A 9 19.86 -57.85 -35.25
N LYS A 10 20.99 -57.46 -34.66
CA LYS A 10 21.72 -56.19 -34.75
C LYS A 10 22.03 -55.77 -36.20
N GLY A 11 22.17 -54.46 -36.39
CA GLY A 11 22.93 -53.84 -37.48
C GLY A 11 23.33 -52.41 -37.10
N ASP A 12 24.59 -52.26 -36.72
CA ASP A 12 25.31 -51.02 -36.38
C ASP A 12 25.67 -50.22 -37.65
N GLY A 13 25.85 -48.89 -37.55
CA GLY A 13 26.22 -48.09 -38.73
C GLY A 13 26.24 -46.56 -38.54
N ARG A 14 27.33 -46.04 -37.96
CA ARG A 14 27.74 -44.63 -37.94
C ARG A 14 27.71 -43.95 -39.32
N ARG A 15 27.37 -42.65 -39.37
CA ARG A 15 28.24 -41.51 -39.75
C ARG A 15 27.43 -40.25 -40.14
N GLY A 16 27.83 -39.11 -39.56
CA GLY A 16 28.06 -37.85 -40.30
C GLY A 16 26.86 -36.93 -40.56
N GLY A 17 26.96 -35.69 -40.06
CA GLY A 17 26.21 -34.56 -40.62
C GLY A 17 25.80 -33.50 -39.61
N ARG A 18 26.67 -32.52 -39.32
CA ARG A 18 26.23 -31.16 -38.98
C ARG A 18 25.72 -30.49 -40.26
N PRO A 19 24.64 -29.70 -40.21
CA PRO A 19 24.77 -28.23 -40.27
C PRO A 19 23.64 -27.57 -39.43
N ALA A 20 23.42 -26.26 -39.34
CA ALA A 20 24.21 -25.04 -39.35
C ALA A 20 23.29 -24.02 -38.66
N ARG A 21 23.88 -23.08 -37.91
CA ARG A 21 23.19 -21.97 -37.27
C ARG A 21 22.56 -21.06 -38.34
N TRP A 22 21.30 -20.67 -38.15
CA TRP A 22 20.74 -19.47 -38.76
C TRP A 22 20.08 -18.64 -37.67
N ALA A 23 20.72 -17.52 -37.36
CA ALA A 23 20.19 -16.45 -36.55
C ALA A 23 19.36 -15.55 -37.47
N THR A 24 18.08 -15.37 -37.16
CA THR A 24 17.24 -14.39 -37.85
C THR A 24 17.20 -13.13 -36.99
N VAL A 25 17.98 -12.14 -37.43
CA VAL A 25 17.90 -10.75 -36.98
C VAL A 25 16.67 -10.12 -37.65
N VAL A 26 15.69 -9.68 -36.86
CA VAL A 26 14.59 -8.84 -37.37
C VAL A 26 14.96 -7.38 -37.11
N LEU A 27 15.28 -6.68 -38.20
CA LEU A 27 15.47 -5.23 -38.26
C LEU A 27 14.09 -4.57 -38.36
N ALA A 28 13.66 -3.85 -37.32
CA ALA A 28 12.46 -3.00 -37.40
C ALA A 28 12.87 -1.62 -37.93
N ALA A 29 12.54 -1.36 -39.19
CA ALA A 29 12.68 -0.04 -39.82
C ALA A 29 11.59 0.91 -39.31
N ALA A 30 12.02 2.06 -38.80
CA ALA A 30 11.15 3.17 -38.45
C ALA A 30 10.73 3.91 -39.74
N LEU A 31 9.42 4.06 -39.94
CA LEU A 31 8.84 4.96 -40.93
C LEU A 31 8.08 6.08 -40.21
N LEU A 32 8.62 7.30 -40.35
CA LEU A 32 7.96 8.58 -40.08
C LEU A 32 6.84 8.80 -41.11
N PRO A 33 5.73 9.45 -40.74
CA PRO A 33 4.91 10.18 -41.70
C PRO A 33 5.22 11.68 -41.64
N SER A 34 5.51 12.20 -42.82
CA SER A 34 5.79 13.59 -43.16
C SER A 34 4.56 14.48 -43.04
N TYR A 35 4.82 15.74 -42.67
CA TYR A 35 3.93 16.88 -42.85
C TYR A 35 3.75 17.22 -44.35
N VAL A 36 2.54 17.65 -44.72
CA VAL A 36 2.16 18.84 -45.52
C VAL A 36 0.84 18.57 -46.24
N GLY A 37 -0.16 19.42 -45.99
CA GLY A 37 -1.43 19.48 -46.70
C GLY A 37 -2.17 20.76 -46.31
N ILE A 38 -1.85 21.85 -47.00
CA ILE A 38 -2.50 23.16 -46.91
C ILE A 38 -3.91 23.05 -47.51
N GLY A 39 -4.90 23.63 -46.81
CA GLY A 39 -6.26 23.80 -47.32
C GLY A 39 -7.02 24.84 -46.51
N MET A 40 -6.86 26.11 -46.88
CA MET A 40 -7.71 27.21 -46.43
C MET A 40 -9.15 27.02 -46.95
N SER A 41 -10.14 27.21 -46.09
CA SER A 41 -11.45 27.82 -46.43
C SER A 41 -12.17 28.17 -45.13
N GLY A 42 -12.29 29.47 -44.88
CA GLY A 42 -12.98 30.00 -43.70
C GLY A 42 -14.50 29.97 -43.83
N ARG A 43 -15.18 30.04 -42.69
CA ARG A 43 -16.42 30.80 -42.51
C ARG A 43 -16.70 30.99 -41.03
N ALA A 44 -16.79 32.26 -40.65
CA ALA A 44 -17.23 32.74 -39.35
C ALA A 44 -18.72 32.42 -39.13
N ALA A 45 -19.08 32.11 -37.89
CA ALA A 45 -20.47 32.15 -37.43
C ALA A 45 -20.50 32.73 -36.01
N ALA A 46 -21.45 33.65 -35.84
CA ALA A 46 -21.44 34.73 -34.89
C ALA A 46 -21.88 34.33 -33.48
N THR A 47 -21.20 34.92 -32.50
CA THR A 47 -21.62 35.03 -31.10
C THR A 47 -22.88 35.90 -31.01
N THR A 48 -24.02 35.32 -30.64
CA THR A 48 -25.21 36.09 -30.24
C THR A 48 -25.29 36.10 -28.71
N ALA A 49 -24.89 37.23 -28.12
CA ALA A 49 -25.15 37.53 -26.72
C ALA A 49 -26.66 37.78 -26.54
N ARG A 50 -27.32 36.99 -25.68
CA ARG A 50 -28.64 37.34 -25.15
C ARG A 50 -28.46 38.07 -23.82
N VAL A 51 -28.71 39.37 -23.88
CA VAL A 51 -29.09 40.21 -22.74
C VAL A 51 -30.41 39.69 -22.19
N SER A 52 -30.48 39.41 -20.89
CA SER A 52 -31.75 39.26 -20.17
C SER A 52 -31.80 40.32 -19.07
N THR A 53 -32.87 41.10 -19.16
CA THR A 53 -33.21 42.29 -18.40
C THR A 53 -33.50 41.98 -16.93
N SER A 54 -32.93 42.77 -16.03
CA SER A 54 -33.24 42.76 -14.60
C SER A 54 -34.58 43.46 -14.33
N THR A 55 -35.55 42.71 -13.80
CA THR A 55 -36.78 43.25 -13.20
C THR A 55 -36.51 43.67 -11.75
N PRO A 56 -37.00 44.81 -11.24
CA PRO A 56 -36.76 45.21 -9.85
C PRO A 56 -37.48 44.29 -8.87
N ALA A 57 -36.75 43.83 -7.85
CA ALA A 57 -37.28 43.02 -6.76
C ALA A 57 -38.15 43.85 -5.82
N GLN A 58 -39.37 43.36 -5.57
CA GLN A 58 -40.28 43.88 -4.54
C GLN A 58 -39.90 43.22 -3.19
N PRO A 59 -39.74 43.97 -2.08
CA PRO A 59 -39.28 43.39 -0.83
C PRO A 59 -40.42 42.61 -0.13
N PRO A 60 -40.19 41.36 0.33
CA PRO A 60 -41.15 40.70 1.20
C PRO A 60 -41.01 41.20 2.64
N ALA A 61 -42.16 41.35 3.29
CA ALA A 61 -42.35 41.85 4.65
C ALA A 61 -41.65 40.98 5.71
N SER A 62 -41.22 41.65 6.78
CA SER A 62 -40.54 41.07 7.94
C SER A 62 -41.44 40.09 8.71
N VAL A 63 -40.99 38.85 8.88
CA VAL A 63 -41.54 37.88 9.84
C VAL A 63 -40.50 37.64 10.95
N PRO A 64 -40.84 37.78 12.24
CA PRO A 64 -39.90 37.50 13.32
C PRO A 64 -39.94 36.02 13.74
N GLY A 65 -38.76 35.43 13.95
CA GLY A 65 -38.53 34.27 14.81
C GLY A 65 -38.84 32.89 14.21
N GLY A 66 -37.79 32.12 13.89
CA GLY A 66 -37.93 30.70 13.59
C GLY A 66 -36.60 30.01 13.30
N ALA A 67 -36.24 29.08 14.20
CA ALA A 67 -35.27 27.98 14.10
C ALA A 67 -34.05 28.14 13.16
N GLY A 68 -32.85 28.13 13.76
CA GLY A 68 -31.58 28.09 13.04
C GLY A 68 -31.59 27.01 11.95
N ALA A 69 -31.27 27.43 10.73
CA ALA A 69 -31.04 26.51 9.62
C ALA A 69 -29.97 25.49 10.03
N PRO A 70 -30.15 24.19 9.73
CA PRO A 70 -29.12 23.20 10.01
C PRO A 70 -27.87 23.61 9.24
N THR A 71 -26.80 23.94 9.96
CA THR A 71 -25.49 24.17 9.37
C THR A 71 -25.15 22.91 8.58
N ALA A 72 -25.04 23.05 7.25
CA ALA A 72 -24.65 21.95 6.39
C ALA A 72 -23.31 21.39 6.91
N VAL A 73 -23.34 20.20 7.49
CA VAL A 73 -22.14 19.51 7.96
C VAL A 73 -21.32 19.23 6.71
N ALA A 74 -20.12 19.80 6.63
CA ALA A 74 -19.20 19.53 5.53
C ALA A 74 -19.02 17.99 5.43
N PRO A 75 -19.02 17.41 4.21
CA PRO A 75 -18.86 15.97 4.04
C PRO A 75 -17.62 15.50 4.82
N GLN A 76 -17.83 14.65 5.83
CA GLN A 76 -16.74 14.12 6.62
C GLN A 76 -16.14 12.93 5.87
N VAL A 77 -14.82 12.95 5.68
CA VAL A 77 -14.08 11.80 5.14
C VAL A 77 -14.32 10.59 6.05
N PRO A 78 -14.66 9.41 5.52
CA PRO A 78 -14.90 8.24 6.35
C PRO A 78 -13.70 7.93 7.27
N PRO A 79 -13.94 7.50 8.52
CA PRO A 79 -12.85 7.19 9.44
C PRO A 79 -11.89 6.15 8.88
N GLY A 80 -10.59 6.32 9.12
CA GLY A 80 -9.58 5.36 8.66
C GLY A 80 -9.39 5.27 7.15
N THR A 81 -10.05 6.12 6.35
CA THR A 81 -9.73 6.24 4.92
C THR A 81 -8.25 6.56 4.74
N VAL A 82 -7.60 5.81 3.85
CA VAL A 82 -6.24 6.04 3.41
C VAL A 82 -6.31 6.78 2.09
N THR A 83 -5.72 7.97 2.09
CA THR A 83 -5.64 8.87 0.95
C THR A 83 -4.21 8.89 0.40
N ARG A 84 -3.96 9.75 -0.59
CA ARG A 84 -2.63 10.00 -1.12
C ARG A 84 -2.23 11.44 -0.85
N THR A 85 -1.02 11.64 -0.33
CA THR A 85 -0.38 12.96 -0.25
C THR A 85 1.01 12.90 -0.86
N GLY A 86 1.19 13.56 -2.02
CA GLY A 86 2.40 13.43 -2.81
C GLY A 86 2.62 11.97 -3.26
N THR A 87 3.79 11.41 -2.99
CA THR A 87 4.12 10.01 -3.31
C THR A 87 3.75 9.03 -2.20
N HIS A 88 3.11 9.49 -1.13
CA HIS A 88 2.79 8.66 0.04
C HIS A 88 1.31 8.34 0.14
N LEU A 89 1.02 7.16 0.67
CA LEU A 89 -0.27 6.86 1.26
C LEU A 89 -0.35 7.52 2.64
N THR A 90 -1.46 8.17 2.96
CA THR A 90 -1.65 8.88 4.23
C THR A 90 -2.99 8.57 4.88
N ASP A 91 -2.98 8.32 6.19
CA ASP A 91 -4.23 8.20 6.95
C ASP A 91 -4.83 9.58 7.29
N SER A 92 -6.01 9.58 7.89
CA SER A 92 -6.69 10.81 8.37
C SER A 92 -5.89 11.62 9.40
N ALA A 93 -4.94 11.02 10.12
CA ALA A 93 -4.03 11.71 11.00
C ALA A 93 -2.83 12.33 10.25
N GLY A 94 -2.74 12.14 8.93
CA GLY A 94 -1.65 12.60 8.07
C GLY A 94 -0.38 11.77 8.17
N ARG A 95 -0.44 10.59 8.80
CA ARG A 95 0.72 9.69 8.91
C ARG A 95 0.95 9.00 7.58
N VAL A 96 2.21 8.83 7.19
CA VAL A 96 2.56 7.98 6.05
C VAL A 96 2.28 6.53 6.43
N VAL A 97 1.43 5.83 5.68
CA VAL A 97 1.05 4.44 5.96
C VAL A 97 1.65 3.48 4.94
N LEU A 98 2.06 2.31 5.41
CA LEU A 98 2.64 1.24 4.59
C LEU A 98 1.81 -0.02 4.76
N PRO A 99 0.66 -0.17 4.08
CA PRO A 99 -0.17 -1.35 4.21
C PRO A 99 0.62 -2.60 3.80
N ARG A 100 0.67 -3.59 4.68
CA ARG A 100 1.27 -4.91 4.39
C ARG A 100 0.27 -6.00 4.72
N GLY A 101 0.17 -6.99 3.86
CA GLY A 101 -0.61 -8.18 4.15
C GLY A 101 -0.82 -9.06 2.95
N VAL A 102 -2.01 -9.62 2.82
CA VAL A 102 -2.32 -10.64 1.81
C VAL A 102 -3.53 -10.23 0.97
N THR A 103 -3.66 -10.88 -0.18
CA THR A 103 -4.89 -10.83 -0.97
C THR A 103 -5.88 -11.86 -0.49
N VAL A 104 -7.12 -11.41 -0.29
CA VAL A 104 -8.29 -12.25 -0.01
C VAL A 104 -8.98 -12.55 -1.34
N PRO A 105 -9.00 -13.83 -1.79
CA PRO A 105 -9.64 -14.19 -3.04
C PRO A 105 -11.15 -13.92 -3.06
N ALA A 106 -11.69 -13.73 -4.26
CA ALA A 106 -13.12 -13.54 -4.49
C ALA A 106 -13.93 -14.69 -3.87
N GLY A 107 -15.10 -14.36 -3.30
CA GLY A 107 -16.03 -15.34 -2.72
C GLY A 107 -15.59 -15.93 -1.38
N ARG A 108 -14.39 -15.59 -0.87
CA ARG A 108 -13.90 -16.10 0.41
C ARG A 108 -14.27 -15.18 1.57
N VAL A 109 -14.76 -15.77 2.66
CA VAL A 109 -14.95 -15.08 3.93
C VAL A 109 -13.85 -15.56 4.89
N PRO A 110 -12.91 -14.69 5.29
CA PRO A 110 -11.88 -15.07 6.25
C PRO A 110 -12.49 -15.48 7.59
N THR A 111 -11.99 -16.58 8.16
CA THR A 111 -12.34 -17.04 9.49
C THR A 111 -11.73 -16.15 10.56
N ALA A 112 -12.30 -16.17 11.77
CA ALA A 112 -11.72 -15.45 12.91
C ALA A 112 -10.27 -15.88 13.23
N GLY A 113 -9.94 -17.16 13.00
CA GLY A 113 -8.59 -17.69 13.17
C GLY A 113 -7.59 -17.15 12.14
N GLU A 114 -7.98 -17.09 10.86
CA GLU A 114 -7.15 -16.47 9.80
C GLU A 114 -6.91 -14.98 10.10
N ILE A 115 -7.94 -14.24 10.52
CA ILE A 115 -7.83 -12.82 10.90
C ILE A 115 -6.88 -12.64 12.09
N ALA A 116 -6.99 -13.47 13.12
CA ALA A 116 -6.10 -13.42 14.28
C ALA A 116 -4.65 -13.73 13.90
N GLN A 117 -4.44 -14.69 13.00
CA GLN A 117 -3.12 -15.04 12.48
C GLN A 117 -2.50 -13.87 11.68
N TRP A 118 -3.28 -13.15 10.88
CA TRP A 118 -2.76 -11.97 10.17
C TRP A 118 -2.37 -10.84 11.12
N LEU A 119 -3.08 -10.66 12.24
CA LEU A 119 -2.69 -9.71 13.28
C LEU A 119 -1.38 -10.14 13.95
N ASP A 120 -1.20 -11.43 14.22
CA ASP A 120 0.05 -12.00 14.77
C ASP A 120 1.25 -11.81 13.81
N PHE A 121 1.01 -11.92 12.50
CA PHE A 121 2.00 -11.60 11.47
C PHE A 121 2.29 -10.10 11.35
N GLY A 122 1.47 -9.26 12.00
CA GLY A 122 1.61 -7.82 11.97
C GLY A 122 1.10 -7.19 10.66
N PHE A 123 0.23 -7.87 9.93
CA PHE A 123 -0.40 -7.29 8.74
C PHE A 123 -1.36 -6.16 9.12
N THR A 124 -1.43 -5.16 8.25
CA THR A 124 -2.21 -3.94 8.42
C THR A 124 -3.09 -3.62 7.23
N GLY A 125 -2.81 -4.22 6.07
CA GLY A 125 -3.59 -4.06 4.86
C GLY A 125 -4.05 -5.39 4.30
N LEU A 126 -5.24 -5.40 3.69
CA LEU A 126 -5.74 -6.53 2.92
C LEU A 126 -6.22 -6.05 1.54
N ARG A 127 -5.97 -6.86 0.50
CA ARG A 127 -6.47 -6.61 -0.85
C ARG A 127 -7.59 -7.60 -1.16
N LEU A 128 -8.81 -7.12 -1.25
CA LEU A 128 -9.99 -7.97 -1.45
C LEU A 128 -10.33 -8.02 -2.94
N GLU A 129 -10.37 -9.22 -3.52
CA GLU A 129 -10.84 -9.39 -4.89
C GLU A 129 -12.36 -9.38 -4.97
N ILE A 130 -12.89 -8.63 -5.93
CA ILE A 130 -14.31 -8.57 -6.26
C ILE A 130 -14.48 -8.93 -7.73
N PRO A 131 -15.21 -10.01 -8.06
CA PRO A 131 -15.42 -10.43 -9.42
C PRO A 131 -16.39 -9.50 -10.13
N MET A 132 -16.03 -9.06 -11.34
CA MET A 132 -16.89 -8.25 -12.18
C MET A 132 -17.21 -8.97 -13.49
N THR A 133 -18.46 -8.95 -13.92
CA THR A 133 -18.90 -9.50 -15.20
C THR A 133 -19.25 -8.38 -16.19
N ARG A 134 -19.68 -8.77 -17.41
CA ARG A 134 -20.08 -7.82 -18.46
C ARG A 134 -21.15 -6.85 -17.96
N GLY A 135 -21.08 -5.59 -18.39
CA GLY A 135 -21.97 -4.52 -17.96
C GLY A 135 -21.56 -3.87 -16.63
N GLY A 136 -20.42 -4.27 -16.05
CA GLY A 136 -19.99 -3.78 -14.74
C GLY A 136 -20.85 -4.32 -13.60
N LEU A 137 -21.31 -5.57 -13.72
CA LEU A 137 -22.10 -6.26 -12.70
C LEU A 137 -21.19 -7.04 -11.74
N PHE A 138 -21.68 -7.28 -10.53
CA PHE A 138 -20.97 -7.91 -9.42
C PHE A 138 -21.83 -9.02 -8.80
N PRO A 139 -21.99 -10.16 -9.49
CA PRO A 139 -22.75 -11.28 -8.96
C PRO A 139 -22.10 -11.83 -7.68
N PRO A 140 -22.89 -12.38 -6.74
CA PRO A 140 -22.33 -13.06 -5.56
C PRO A 140 -21.53 -14.29 -5.99
N SER A 141 -20.43 -14.57 -5.28
CA SER A 141 -19.50 -15.67 -5.61
C SER A 141 -19.12 -16.52 -4.40
N GLY A 142 -18.51 -17.67 -4.66
CA GLY A 142 -18.05 -18.63 -3.66
C GLY A 142 -18.80 -19.95 -3.67
N GLU A 143 -18.47 -20.83 -2.71
CA GLU A 143 -18.98 -22.22 -2.63
C GLU A 143 -20.50 -22.26 -2.42
N ALA A 144 -21.00 -21.39 -1.55
CA ALA A 144 -22.42 -21.17 -1.33
C ALA A 144 -22.69 -19.65 -1.38
N PRO A 145 -22.84 -19.06 -2.58
CA PRO A 145 -23.09 -17.64 -2.71
C PRO A 145 -24.38 -17.26 -1.96
N PRO A 146 -24.41 -16.13 -1.23
CA PRO A 146 -25.60 -15.73 -0.50
C PRO A 146 -26.81 -15.57 -1.45
N PRO A 147 -28.03 -15.95 -1.01
CA PRO A 147 -29.22 -15.67 -1.79
C PRO A 147 -29.45 -14.16 -1.89
N GLY A 148 -30.14 -13.72 -2.94
CA GLY A 148 -30.46 -12.31 -3.14
C GLY A 148 -30.24 -11.86 -4.59
N ASP A 149 -29.87 -10.59 -4.74
CA ASP A 149 -29.58 -9.98 -6.03
C ASP A 149 -28.47 -10.75 -6.77
N ARG A 150 -28.82 -11.31 -7.93
CA ARG A 150 -27.91 -12.12 -8.74
C ARG A 150 -26.96 -11.28 -9.60
N GLU A 151 -27.23 -9.99 -9.77
CA GLU A 151 -26.43 -9.07 -10.57
C GLU A 151 -25.48 -8.24 -9.71
N LEU A 152 -25.91 -7.82 -8.52
CA LEU A 152 -25.14 -6.89 -7.66
C LEU A 152 -24.88 -7.43 -6.25
N GLY A 153 -25.40 -8.60 -5.88
CA GLY A 153 -25.27 -9.15 -4.51
C GLY A 153 -23.83 -9.39 -4.06
N GLY A 154 -22.86 -9.49 -4.98
CA GLY A 154 -21.44 -9.55 -4.67
C GLY A 154 -20.91 -8.28 -3.98
N LEU A 155 -21.53 -7.12 -4.21
CA LEU A 155 -21.19 -5.88 -3.51
C LEU A 155 -21.58 -5.93 -2.02
N ASP A 156 -22.73 -6.53 -1.71
CA ASP A 156 -23.17 -6.69 -0.32
C ASP A 156 -22.35 -7.75 0.42
N GLN A 157 -22.01 -8.85 -0.28
CA GLN A 157 -21.06 -9.85 0.22
C GLN A 157 -19.71 -9.22 0.56
N ALA A 158 -19.11 -8.46 -0.37
CA ALA A 158 -17.86 -7.74 -0.13
C ALA A 158 -18.00 -6.72 1.01
N GLY A 159 -19.14 -6.03 1.09
CA GLY A 159 -19.43 -5.09 2.17
C GLY A 159 -19.40 -5.71 3.57
N MET A 160 -19.88 -6.95 3.72
CA MET A 160 -19.80 -7.68 5.00
C MET A 160 -18.35 -7.97 5.39
N VAL A 161 -17.55 -8.48 4.43
CA VAL A 161 -16.12 -8.79 4.66
C VAL A 161 -15.35 -7.52 5.00
N VAL A 162 -15.52 -6.44 4.23
CA VAL A 162 -14.87 -5.14 4.49
C VAL A 162 -15.18 -4.64 5.89
N ARG A 163 -16.43 -4.72 6.36
CA ARG A 163 -16.80 -4.26 7.71
C ARG A 163 -16.10 -5.06 8.81
N GLU A 164 -16.00 -6.38 8.68
CA GLU A 164 -15.27 -7.20 9.66
C GLU A 164 -13.79 -6.81 9.69
N LEU A 165 -13.15 -6.74 8.52
CA LEU A 165 -11.72 -6.43 8.41
C LEU A 165 -11.39 -5.02 8.94
N THR A 166 -12.15 -4.01 8.53
CA THR A 166 -11.96 -2.62 8.96
C THR A 166 -12.34 -2.43 10.43
N GLY A 167 -13.30 -3.19 10.95
CA GLY A 167 -13.62 -3.26 12.38
C GLY A 167 -12.44 -3.73 13.24
N ARG A 168 -11.54 -4.55 12.67
CA ARG A 168 -10.26 -4.97 13.27
C ARG A 168 -9.10 -4.02 12.96
N GLY A 169 -9.34 -2.89 12.30
CA GLY A 169 -8.32 -1.89 11.98
C GLY A 169 -7.49 -2.18 10.73
N PHE A 170 -7.81 -3.21 9.95
CA PHE A 170 -7.17 -3.40 8.65
C PHE A 170 -7.63 -2.32 7.67
N THR A 171 -6.70 -1.81 6.87
CA THR A 171 -7.04 -1.01 5.70
C THR A 171 -7.28 -1.91 4.50
N VAL A 172 -8.31 -1.65 3.70
CA VAL A 172 -8.71 -2.54 2.60
C VAL A 172 -8.64 -1.81 1.26
N VAL A 173 -8.10 -2.48 0.25
CA VAL A 173 -8.27 -2.08 -1.16
C VAL A 173 -9.16 -3.11 -1.87
N LEU A 174 -10.10 -2.62 -2.67
CA LEU A 174 -11.03 -3.44 -3.44
C LEU A 174 -10.54 -3.60 -4.87
N ARG A 175 -10.10 -4.79 -5.24
CA ARG A 175 -9.57 -5.11 -6.56
C ARG A 175 -10.64 -5.75 -7.43
N ILE A 176 -10.93 -5.12 -8.57
CA ILE A 176 -11.75 -5.73 -9.61
C ILE A 176 -10.96 -6.85 -10.28
N VAL A 177 -11.52 -8.05 -10.31
CA VAL A 177 -10.99 -9.19 -11.07
C VAL A 177 -12.01 -9.66 -12.11
N PRO A 178 -11.56 -10.20 -13.25
CA PRO A 178 -12.49 -10.70 -14.27
C PRO A 178 -13.35 -11.83 -13.73
N GLY A 179 -14.67 -11.73 -13.87
CA GLY A 179 -15.65 -12.64 -13.29
C GLY A 179 -15.82 -13.99 -14.00
N ALA A 180 -15.08 -14.24 -15.07
CA ALA A 180 -15.13 -15.48 -15.82
C ALA A 180 -13.81 -15.69 -16.58
N ALA A 181 -13.45 -16.96 -16.82
CA ALA A 181 -12.29 -17.28 -17.64
C ALA A 181 -12.43 -16.67 -19.05
N GLY A 182 -11.37 -16.03 -19.54
CA GLY A 182 -11.33 -15.38 -20.86
C GLY A 182 -12.13 -14.07 -20.96
N TYR A 183 -12.78 -13.62 -19.88
CA TYR A 183 -13.36 -12.27 -19.83
C TYR A 183 -12.25 -11.25 -19.55
N THR A 184 -12.18 -10.22 -20.38
CA THR A 184 -11.36 -9.03 -20.13
C THR A 184 -12.31 -7.84 -20.09
N PRO A 185 -12.42 -7.12 -18.96
CA PRO A 185 -13.30 -5.96 -18.86
C PRO A 185 -13.01 -4.89 -19.92
N SER A 186 -14.04 -4.41 -20.61
CA SER A 186 -13.92 -3.22 -21.45
C SER A 186 -13.86 -1.94 -20.61
N ALA A 187 -13.45 -0.81 -21.21
CA ALA A 187 -13.50 0.49 -20.55
C ALA A 187 -14.94 0.88 -20.11
N ALA A 188 -15.96 0.48 -20.88
CA ALA A 188 -17.36 0.71 -20.54
C ALA A 188 -17.83 -0.16 -19.36
N ASP A 189 -17.40 -1.44 -19.32
CA ASP A 189 -17.67 -2.33 -18.18
C ASP A 189 -17.02 -1.77 -16.91
N LEU A 190 -15.76 -1.34 -16.99
CA LEU A 190 -15.03 -0.76 -15.86
C LEU A 190 -15.63 0.56 -15.38
N THR A 191 -16.03 1.44 -16.30
CA THR A 191 -16.70 2.70 -15.93
C THR A 191 -18.00 2.43 -15.17
N SER A 192 -18.83 1.53 -15.69
CA SER A 192 -20.10 1.14 -15.06
C SER A 192 -19.87 0.46 -13.71
N GLY A 193 -18.93 -0.48 -13.66
CA GLY A 193 -18.59 -1.22 -12.44
C GLY A 193 -18.00 -0.33 -11.36
N LEU A 194 -17.04 0.53 -11.70
CA LEU A 194 -16.44 1.49 -10.76
C LEU A 194 -17.47 2.49 -10.25
N THR A 195 -18.40 2.97 -11.08
CA THR A 195 -19.49 3.86 -10.63
C THR A 195 -20.35 3.18 -9.56
N ARG A 196 -20.70 1.91 -9.76
CA ARG A 196 -21.48 1.12 -8.78
C ARG A 196 -20.67 0.81 -7.51
N LEU A 197 -19.42 0.41 -7.67
CA LEU A 197 -18.51 0.12 -6.57
C LEU A 197 -18.27 1.37 -5.70
N ALA A 198 -17.93 2.50 -6.33
CA ALA A 198 -17.76 3.79 -5.67
C ALA A 198 -19.05 4.25 -4.98
N GLY A 199 -20.20 4.14 -5.64
CA GLY A 199 -21.50 4.46 -5.03
C GLY A 199 -21.83 3.61 -3.81
N ARG A 200 -21.39 2.34 -3.77
CA ARG A 200 -21.60 1.43 -2.65
C ARG A 200 -20.64 1.69 -1.48
N PHE A 201 -19.39 2.01 -1.78
CA PHE A 201 -18.28 2.00 -0.82
C PHE A 201 -17.71 3.37 -0.48
N GLY A 202 -18.14 4.46 -1.13
CA GLY A 202 -17.57 5.80 -0.91
C GLY A 202 -17.75 6.39 0.49
N GLY A 203 -18.70 5.86 1.26
CA GLY A 203 -18.90 6.17 2.68
C GLY A 203 -18.28 5.16 3.65
N VAL A 204 -17.56 4.15 3.17
CA VAL A 204 -17.05 3.05 4.00
C VAL A 204 -15.69 3.41 4.57
N ALA A 205 -15.56 3.21 5.89
CA ALA A 205 -14.34 3.43 6.65
C ALA A 205 -13.21 2.46 6.24
N GLY A 206 -11.97 2.86 6.46
CA GLY A 206 -10.81 1.97 6.35
C GLY A 206 -10.40 1.60 4.92
N LEU A 207 -10.92 2.26 3.89
CA LEU A 207 -10.56 1.96 2.51
C LEU A 207 -9.33 2.74 2.03
N ILE A 208 -8.50 2.07 1.24
CA ILE A 208 -7.41 2.65 0.44
C ILE A 208 -7.94 3.06 -0.95
N GLY A 209 -8.95 2.33 -1.43
CA GLY A 209 -9.70 2.66 -2.64
C GLY A 209 -9.98 1.46 -3.54
N TYR A 210 -9.99 1.71 -4.84
CA TYR A 210 -10.42 0.75 -5.86
C TYR A 210 -9.27 0.43 -6.80
N GLU A 211 -9.04 -0.84 -7.11
CA GLU A 211 -7.96 -1.30 -7.98
C GLU A 211 -8.51 -1.96 -9.24
N VAL A 212 -7.91 -1.66 -10.40
CA VAL A 212 -8.24 -2.27 -11.69
C VAL A 212 -7.02 -2.92 -12.36
N PRO A 213 -7.22 -3.95 -13.21
CA PRO A 213 -6.15 -4.59 -13.96
C PRO A 213 -5.38 -3.63 -14.90
N ALA A 214 -4.22 -4.09 -15.38
CA ALA A 214 -3.42 -3.37 -16.39
C ALA A 214 -4.15 -3.19 -17.73
N GLY A 215 -3.67 -2.23 -18.53
CA GLY A 215 -4.04 -2.09 -19.94
C GLY A 215 -5.31 -1.27 -20.19
N VAL A 216 -5.82 -0.60 -19.16
CA VAL A 216 -7.05 0.19 -19.21
C VAL A 216 -6.73 1.70 -19.22
N GLY A 217 -7.47 2.49 -20.01
CA GLY A 217 -7.31 3.96 -20.03
C GLY A 217 -7.67 4.57 -18.68
N SER A 218 -6.66 5.02 -17.92
CA SER A 218 -6.81 5.29 -16.48
C SER A 218 -7.40 6.66 -16.12
N ALA A 219 -7.20 7.68 -16.97
CA ALA A 219 -7.62 9.05 -16.68
C ALA A 219 -9.15 9.20 -16.61
N ASP A 220 -9.85 8.64 -17.60
CA ASP A 220 -11.31 8.69 -17.68
C ASP A 220 -11.96 7.89 -16.55
N LEU A 221 -11.40 6.72 -16.22
CA LEU A 221 -11.87 5.88 -15.11
C LEU A 221 -11.69 6.59 -13.76
N ALA A 222 -10.57 7.29 -13.55
CA ALA A 222 -10.35 8.07 -12.34
C ALA A 222 -11.35 9.24 -12.23
N GLY A 223 -11.70 9.86 -13.36
CA GLY A 223 -12.76 10.88 -13.44
C GLY A 223 -14.14 10.32 -13.06
N ALA A 224 -14.49 9.13 -13.55
CA ALA A 224 -15.75 8.46 -13.23
C ALA A 224 -15.87 8.11 -11.74
N VAL A 225 -14.79 7.61 -11.12
CA VAL A 225 -14.77 7.37 -9.67
C VAL A 225 -14.97 8.68 -8.91
N ARG A 226 -14.19 9.73 -9.23
CA ARG A 226 -14.26 11.03 -8.55
C ARG A 226 -15.62 11.73 -8.65
N ALA A 227 -16.41 11.40 -9.67
CA ALA A 227 -17.77 11.94 -9.82
C ALA A 227 -18.76 11.38 -8.78
N VAL A 228 -18.46 10.23 -8.17
CA VAL A 228 -19.34 9.54 -7.21
C VAL A 228 -18.69 9.42 -5.83
N ASP A 229 -17.37 9.28 -5.76
CA ASP A 229 -16.59 9.11 -4.55
C ASP A 229 -15.36 10.02 -4.58
N THR A 230 -15.40 11.07 -3.77
CA THR A 230 -14.32 12.05 -3.64
C THR A 230 -13.25 11.65 -2.62
N ASN A 231 -13.46 10.55 -1.87
CA ASN A 231 -12.62 10.17 -0.75
C ASN A 231 -11.56 9.13 -1.14
N HIS A 232 -11.88 8.25 -2.09
CA HIS A 232 -11.05 7.10 -2.43
C HIS A 232 -10.36 7.21 -3.79
N THR A 233 -9.16 6.62 -3.86
CA THR A 233 -8.30 6.67 -5.05
C THR A 233 -8.54 5.46 -5.95
N LEU A 234 -8.47 5.68 -7.27
CA LEU A 234 -8.37 4.60 -8.26
C LEU A 234 -6.90 4.21 -8.45
N TRP A 235 -6.59 2.94 -8.26
CA TRP A 235 -5.28 2.31 -8.42
C TRP A 235 -5.27 1.47 -9.69
N VAL A 236 -4.20 1.59 -10.49
CA VAL A 236 -4.07 0.84 -11.74
C VAL A 236 -2.84 -0.04 -11.67
N GLU A 237 -3.04 -1.34 -11.91
CA GLU A 237 -1.95 -2.32 -11.92
C GLU A 237 -1.03 -2.10 -13.14
N GLN A 238 0.27 -2.04 -12.93
CA GLN A 238 1.27 -1.82 -13.97
C GLN A 238 2.61 -2.51 -13.63
N PRO A 239 3.53 -2.67 -14.60
CA PRO A 239 4.83 -3.29 -14.32
C PRO A 239 5.59 -2.46 -13.30
N ALA A 240 6.28 -3.12 -12.37
CA ALA A 240 7.09 -2.40 -11.41
C ALA A 240 8.32 -1.78 -12.12
N PRO A 241 8.66 -0.51 -11.85
CA PRO A 241 9.79 0.14 -12.51
C PRO A 241 11.14 -0.40 -12.05
N PHE A 242 11.20 -1.05 -10.89
CA PHE A 242 12.42 -1.58 -10.28
C PHE A 242 12.63 -3.08 -10.54
N ASP A 243 11.63 -3.77 -11.09
CA ASP A 243 11.70 -5.20 -11.34
C ASP A 243 10.70 -5.63 -12.42
N PRO A 244 11.17 -6.13 -13.58
CA PRO A 244 10.29 -6.47 -14.71
C PRO A 244 9.35 -7.65 -14.44
N ALA A 245 9.66 -8.48 -13.45
CA ALA A 245 8.84 -9.61 -13.04
C ALA A 245 7.98 -9.28 -11.80
N ALA A 246 7.90 -8.01 -11.41
CA ALA A 246 7.02 -7.52 -10.36
C ALA A 246 5.95 -6.60 -10.92
N ARG A 247 4.89 -6.43 -10.13
CA ARG A 247 3.74 -5.56 -10.44
C ARG A 247 3.52 -4.60 -9.29
N VAL A 248 3.06 -3.41 -9.60
CA VAL A 248 2.60 -2.42 -8.63
C VAL A 248 1.21 -1.95 -9.03
N ALA A 249 0.37 -1.63 -8.06
CA ALA A 249 -0.78 -0.77 -8.31
C ALA A 249 -0.37 0.67 -7.97
N ALA A 250 -0.59 1.60 -8.89
CA ALA A 250 -0.11 2.97 -8.72
C ALA A 250 -1.11 4.01 -9.20
N ALA A 251 -1.04 5.19 -8.58
CA ALA A 251 -1.81 6.37 -8.90
C ALA A 251 -0.95 7.61 -8.57
N GLU A 252 -0.73 8.46 -9.57
CA GLU A 252 -0.11 9.79 -9.41
C GLU A 252 1.19 9.80 -8.57
N GLY A 253 2.04 8.77 -8.76
CA GLY A 253 3.35 8.65 -8.12
C GLY A 253 3.37 7.94 -6.76
N ALA A 254 2.22 7.55 -6.21
CA ALA A 254 2.13 6.62 -5.08
C ALA A 254 1.76 5.21 -5.56
N GLY A 255 2.00 4.20 -4.74
CA GLY A 255 1.60 2.83 -5.05
C GLY A 255 2.00 1.80 -3.99
N TYR A 256 1.72 0.55 -4.31
CA TYR A 256 2.07 -0.62 -3.50
C TYR A 256 2.35 -1.82 -4.41
N VAL A 257 3.14 -2.78 -3.90
CA VAL A 257 3.55 -3.98 -4.67
C VAL A 257 2.44 -5.03 -4.65
N THR A 258 2.18 -5.63 -5.82
CA THR A 258 1.12 -6.62 -6.02
C THR A 258 1.59 -7.91 -6.69
N GLY A 259 2.77 -7.96 -7.34
CA GLY A 259 3.18 -9.13 -8.12
C GLY A 259 4.18 -10.05 -7.41
N TRP A 260 3.86 -11.35 -7.29
CA TRP A 260 4.64 -12.38 -6.56
C TRP A 260 4.85 -13.65 -7.40
N VAL A 261 5.19 -13.46 -8.68
CA VAL A 261 4.93 -14.40 -9.80
C VAL A 261 5.39 -15.84 -9.60
N ASP A 262 6.54 -16.10 -8.98
CA ASP A 262 7.02 -17.47 -8.74
C ASP A 262 6.66 -18.04 -7.36
N GLY A 263 6.07 -17.21 -6.49
CA GLY A 263 5.65 -17.57 -5.12
C GLY A 263 6.77 -18.07 -4.21
N SER A 264 8.03 -18.07 -4.66
CA SER A 264 9.13 -18.63 -3.92
C SER A 264 9.46 -17.73 -2.73
N ALA A 265 9.84 -18.34 -1.61
CA ALA A 265 10.29 -17.63 -0.42
C ALA A 265 11.37 -16.56 -0.74
N ARG A 266 12.33 -16.89 -1.61
CA ARG A 266 13.39 -15.99 -2.05
C ARG A 266 12.85 -14.78 -2.81
N ARG A 267 11.91 -14.98 -3.73
CA ARG A 267 11.31 -13.89 -4.50
C ARG A 267 10.45 -13.01 -3.63
N ALA A 268 9.69 -13.62 -2.72
CA ALA A 268 8.87 -12.89 -1.77
C ALA A 268 9.74 -12.02 -0.85
N ALA A 269 10.86 -12.55 -0.34
CA ALA A 269 11.83 -11.78 0.42
C ALA A 269 12.36 -10.59 -0.39
N ALA A 270 12.77 -10.80 -1.64
CA ALA A 270 13.31 -9.75 -2.51
C ALA A 270 12.30 -8.63 -2.81
N LEU A 271 11.02 -8.97 -2.99
CA LEU A 271 9.95 -7.99 -3.21
C LEU A 271 9.61 -7.22 -1.93
N ALA A 272 9.62 -7.89 -0.78
CA ALA A 272 9.47 -7.23 0.51
C ALA A 272 10.64 -6.27 0.78
N ASP A 273 11.87 -6.66 0.45
CA ASP A 273 13.06 -5.80 0.55
C ASP A 273 12.98 -4.60 -0.41
N ALA A 274 12.49 -4.80 -1.63
CA ALA A 274 12.23 -3.69 -2.56
C ALA A 274 11.16 -2.73 -1.99
N GLY A 275 10.09 -3.27 -1.40
CA GLY A 275 9.09 -2.48 -0.68
C GLY A 275 9.70 -1.66 0.46
N ASP A 276 10.61 -2.25 1.24
CA ASP A 276 11.36 -1.53 2.28
C ASP A 276 12.20 -0.39 1.67
N ALA A 277 12.96 -0.68 0.60
CA ALA A 277 13.86 0.26 -0.05
C ALA A 277 13.14 1.47 -0.70
N PHE A 278 11.96 1.24 -1.27
CA PHE A 278 11.17 2.29 -1.93
C PHE A 278 10.09 2.90 -1.02
N GLY A 279 9.95 2.44 0.23
CA GLY A 279 8.90 2.89 1.13
C GLY A 279 7.50 2.58 0.60
N LEU A 280 7.31 1.37 0.06
CA LEU A 280 6.05 0.90 -0.49
C LEU A 280 5.40 -0.13 0.45
N GLY A 281 4.08 -0.05 0.56
CA GLY A 281 3.26 -1.15 1.03
C GLY A 281 3.22 -2.28 0.01
N TRP A 282 2.66 -3.42 0.41
CA TRP A 282 2.53 -4.58 -0.47
C TRP A 282 1.43 -5.53 -0.02
N PHE A 283 0.85 -6.26 -0.97
CA PHE A 283 -0.12 -7.33 -0.70
C PHE A 283 0.37 -8.61 -1.34
N PHE A 284 0.70 -9.59 -0.51
CA PHE A 284 1.14 -10.91 -0.93
C PHE A 284 0.00 -11.68 -1.60
N ASP A 285 0.27 -12.08 -2.83
CA ASP A 285 -0.53 -13.04 -3.58
C ASP A 285 0.23 -14.34 -3.63
N GLY A 286 -0.47 -15.46 -3.59
CA GLY A 286 0.16 -16.72 -3.98
C GLY A 286 0.64 -16.71 -5.42
N PRO A 287 1.54 -17.65 -5.79
CA PRO A 287 1.91 -17.83 -7.18
C PRO A 287 0.65 -18.07 -8.02
N ALA A 288 0.60 -17.46 -9.20
CA ALA A 288 -0.44 -17.75 -10.17
C ALA A 288 -0.27 -19.20 -10.64
N VAL A 289 -0.98 -20.14 -10.02
CA VAL A 289 -1.14 -21.47 -10.61
C VAL A 289 -1.82 -21.27 -11.96
N GLU A 290 -1.35 -21.97 -13.01
CA GLU A 290 -1.88 -21.90 -14.38
C GLU A 290 -3.39 -22.25 -14.52
N SER A 291 -4.10 -22.43 -13.42
CA SER A 291 -5.51 -22.79 -13.43
C SER A 291 -6.39 -21.58 -13.77
N SER A 292 -7.10 -21.74 -14.88
CA SER A 292 -8.31 -21.05 -15.30
C SER A 292 -9.46 -21.06 -14.29
N ALA A 293 -9.30 -21.69 -13.12
CA ALA A 293 -10.20 -21.56 -11.98
C ALA A 293 -10.00 -20.18 -11.34
N THR A 294 -10.67 -19.18 -11.91
CA THR A 294 -10.76 -17.84 -11.34
C THR A 294 -11.32 -17.87 -9.90
N GLY A 295 -12.00 -18.96 -9.49
CA GLY A 295 -12.77 -19.02 -8.25
C GLY A 295 -14.11 -18.29 -8.38
N ILE A 296 -14.64 -18.22 -9.60
CA ILE A 296 -15.77 -17.35 -9.95
C ILE A 296 -16.87 -18.11 -10.71
N GLY A 297 -16.66 -19.40 -11.01
CA GLY A 297 -17.78 -20.30 -11.30
C GLY A 297 -18.69 -20.43 -10.07
N PRO A 298 -19.99 -20.70 -10.24
CA PRO A 298 -20.87 -21.04 -9.10
C PRO A 298 -20.27 -22.21 -8.31
N GLY A 299 -19.99 -22.01 -7.02
CA GLY A 299 -19.42 -23.04 -6.17
C GLY A 299 -17.89 -23.02 -6.06
N GLU A 300 -17.18 -22.19 -6.82
CA GLU A 300 -15.71 -22.16 -6.80
C GLU A 300 -15.16 -21.08 -5.86
N VAL A 301 -14.11 -21.41 -5.12
CA VAL A 301 -13.34 -20.45 -4.30
C VAL A 301 -11.86 -20.76 -4.46
N ARG A 302 -11.05 -19.75 -4.77
CA ARG A 302 -9.59 -19.93 -4.73
C ARG A 302 -9.11 -19.99 -3.29
N ALA A 303 -8.23 -20.94 -2.99
CA ALA A 303 -7.62 -21.04 -1.67
C ALA A 303 -6.86 -19.75 -1.34
N LEU A 304 -6.97 -19.31 -0.09
CA LEU A 304 -6.07 -18.30 0.44
C LEU A 304 -4.67 -18.87 0.48
N THR A 305 -3.70 -18.15 -0.06
CA THR A 305 -2.31 -18.61 -0.01
C THR A 305 -1.68 -18.21 1.32
N ALA A 306 -1.07 -19.19 1.99
CA ALA A 306 -0.28 -18.92 3.17
C ALA A 306 0.97 -18.10 2.77
N PRO A 307 1.22 -16.95 3.40
CA PRO A 307 2.43 -16.18 3.14
C PRO A 307 3.67 -16.93 3.63
N PRO A 308 4.80 -16.85 2.91
CA PRO A 308 6.06 -17.43 3.37
C PRO A 308 6.60 -16.63 4.57
N ALA A 309 7.38 -17.27 5.44
CA ALA A 309 7.82 -16.66 6.71
C ALA A 309 8.66 -15.38 6.51
N GLU A 310 9.33 -15.25 5.36
CA GLU A 310 10.23 -14.15 5.01
C GLU A 310 9.53 -12.79 4.89
N ILE A 311 8.21 -12.77 4.69
CA ILE A 311 7.43 -11.53 4.62
C ILE A 311 6.88 -11.09 5.99
N VAL A 312 6.96 -11.96 7.01
CA VAL A 312 6.60 -11.62 8.40
C VAL A 312 7.81 -10.94 9.05
N ARG A 313 7.77 -9.60 9.08
CA ARG A 313 8.93 -8.79 9.46
C ARG A 313 8.51 -7.46 10.07
N PRO A 314 9.36 -6.82 10.90
CA PRO A 314 9.07 -5.51 11.45
C PRO A 314 9.10 -4.43 10.37
N TYR A 315 8.23 -3.43 10.54
CA TYR A 315 8.12 -2.30 9.62
C TYR A 315 7.33 -1.14 10.26
N PRO A 316 7.48 0.09 9.73
CA PRO A 316 6.71 1.23 10.21
C PRO A 316 5.33 1.27 9.55
N ALA A 317 4.31 0.70 10.21
CA ALA A 317 2.95 0.64 9.67
C ALA A 317 2.32 2.02 9.44
N ALA A 318 2.60 2.98 10.33
CA ALA A 318 2.21 4.38 10.17
C ALA A 318 3.27 5.30 10.78
N VAL A 319 3.74 6.30 10.04
CA VAL A 319 4.77 7.24 10.49
C VAL A 319 4.18 8.63 10.64
N ALA A 320 4.26 9.19 11.85
CA ALA A 320 3.95 10.59 12.13
C ALA A 320 5.08 11.50 11.62
N GLY A 321 5.33 11.45 10.31
CA GLY A 321 6.43 12.10 9.65
C GLY A 321 6.65 11.61 8.22
N ALA A 322 7.66 12.17 7.57
CA ALA A 322 8.20 11.68 6.30
C ALA A 322 9.32 10.66 6.59
N PRO A 323 9.16 9.37 6.24
CA PRO A 323 10.22 8.38 6.39
C PRO A 323 11.41 8.74 5.49
N GLU A 324 12.61 8.73 6.06
CA GLU A 324 13.84 8.87 5.28
C GLU A 324 14.43 7.52 4.93
N SER A 325 14.37 6.57 5.86
CA SER A 325 14.77 5.18 5.63
C SER A 325 14.19 4.28 6.71
N PHE A 326 13.96 3.03 6.36
CA PHE A 326 13.82 1.95 7.32
C PHE A 326 14.34 0.65 6.73
N LYS A 327 14.85 -0.24 7.58
CA LYS A 327 15.31 -1.57 7.18
C LYS A 327 15.41 -2.49 8.38
N ARG A 328 15.33 -3.79 8.13
CA ARG A 328 15.81 -4.84 9.02
C ARG A 328 17.06 -5.45 8.42
N ASP A 329 18.10 -5.64 9.22
CA ASP A 329 19.30 -6.37 8.78
C ASP A 329 19.22 -7.87 9.11
N GLY A 330 20.22 -8.63 8.64
CA GLY A 330 20.30 -10.07 8.85
C GLY A 330 20.46 -10.49 10.32
N ALA A 331 20.87 -9.58 11.21
CA ALA A 331 20.93 -9.82 12.65
C ALA A 331 19.58 -9.59 13.34
N GLY A 332 18.55 -9.16 12.60
CA GLY A 332 17.23 -8.87 13.12
C GLY A 332 17.07 -7.47 13.70
N VAL A 333 18.06 -6.58 13.54
CA VAL A 333 17.97 -5.21 14.01
C VAL A 333 17.14 -4.40 13.02
N PHE A 334 16.03 -3.84 13.50
CA PHE A 334 15.20 -2.93 12.75
C PHE A 334 15.58 -1.48 13.05
N ARG A 335 15.73 -0.67 12.01
CA ARG A 335 16.02 0.76 12.10
C ARG A 335 15.01 1.54 11.28
N LEU A 336 14.52 2.63 11.84
CA LEU A 336 13.67 3.63 11.18
C LEU A 336 14.22 5.03 11.49
N VAL A 337 14.31 5.86 10.46
CA VAL A 337 14.63 7.28 10.61
C VAL A 337 13.61 8.11 9.82
N TYR A 338 13.08 9.15 10.45
CA TYR A 338 12.08 10.02 9.84
C TYR A 338 12.16 11.46 10.33
N GLN A 339 11.62 12.38 9.53
CA GLN A 339 11.39 13.77 9.92
C GLN A 339 9.95 13.90 10.39
N PRO A 340 9.67 14.43 11.60
CA PRO A 340 8.33 14.51 12.17
C PRO A 340 7.51 15.68 11.58
N SER A 341 7.47 15.77 10.26
CA SER A 341 6.70 16.72 9.46
C SER A 341 5.67 15.99 8.61
N ARG A 342 4.44 16.51 8.51
CA ARG A 342 3.39 15.90 7.68
C ARG A 342 3.80 15.84 6.22
N ALA A 343 3.54 14.71 5.57
CA ALA A 343 3.53 14.65 4.11
C ALA A 343 2.48 15.64 3.61
N GLY A 344 2.86 16.60 2.76
CA GLY A 344 1.98 17.68 2.29
C GLY A 344 1.95 18.96 3.13
N GLY A 345 2.73 19.02 4.21
CA GLY A 345 2.84 20.20 5.08
C GLY A 345 1.84 20.23 6.23
N GLY A 346 2.01 21.21 7.13
CA GLY A 346 1.26 21.33 8.38
C GLY A 346 1.88 20.53 9.53
N THR A 347 1.21 20.57 10.69
CA THR A 347 1.68 19.96 11.94
C THR A 347 0.80 18.79 12.36
N PHE A 348 1.39 17.79 13.03
CA PHE A 348 0.62 16.72 13.65
C PHE A 348 -0.13 17.22 14.89
N ALA A 349 -1.27 16.60 15.17
CA ALA A 349 -1.92 16.83 16.46
C ALA A 349 -0.97 16.35 17.59
N PRO A 350 -0.94 17.03 18.74
CA PRO A 350 -0.13 16.58 19.87
C PRO A 350 -0.40 15.11 20.21
N GLY A 351 0.66 14.35 20.48
CA GLY A 351 0.55 12.93 20.82
C GLY A 351 0.31 11.99 19.62
N THR A 352 0.31 12.49 18.37
CA THR A 352 0.23 11.61 17.19
C THR A 352 1.45 10.68 17.17
N ALA A 353 1.21 9.38 17.35
CA ALA A 353 2.26 8.38 17.40
C ALA A 353 2.54 7.75 16.03
N THR A 354 3.83 7.53 15.78
CA THR A 354 4.34 6.55 14.82
C THR A 354 4.11 5.14 15.38
N ALA A 355 3.57 4.25 14.57
CA ALA A 355 3.31 2.85 14.89
C ALA A 355 4.28 1.94 14.13
N VAL A 356 5.10 1.19 14.86
CA VAL A 356 6.04 0.20 14.31
C VAL A 356 5.55 -1.18 14.70
N VAL A 357 5.29 -2.03 13.71
CA VAL A 357 4.89 -3.41 13.92
C VAL A 357 6.11 -4.26 14.23
N LEU A 358 6.03 -5.08 15.30
CA LEU A 358 7.09 -5.95 15.79
C LEU A 358 6.51 -7.35 16.05
N PRO A 359 6.39 -8.20 15.01
CA PRO A 359 5.72 -9.49 15.15
C PRO A 359 6.55 -10.46 16.01
N ALA A 360 5.88 -11.31 16.77
CA ALA A 360 6.54 -12.30 17.63
C ALA A 360 7.45 -13.24 16.84
N TRP A 361 7.09 -13.54 15.59
CA TRP A 361 7.91 -14.34 14.68
C TRP A 361 9.29 -13.72 14.42
N ALA A 362 9.38 -12.39 14.34
CA ALA A 362 10.66 -11.71 14.12
C ALA A 362 11.48 -11.53 15.41
N TYR A 363 10.82 -11.54 16.57
CA TYR A 363 11.42 -11.33 17.89
C TYR A 363 10.92 -12.37 18.90
N PRO A 364 11.20 -13.67 18.70
CA PRO A 364 10.61 -14.75 19.52
C PRO A 364 11.05 -14.71 20.99
N SER A 365 12.19 -14.06 21.27
CA SER A 365 12.73 -13.87 22.63
C SER A 365 12.52 -12.44 23.15
N GLY A 366 11.69 -11.65 22.46
CA GLY A 366 11.48 -10.24 22.75
C GLY A 366 12.50 -9.30 22.09
N TYR A 367 12.35 -8.00 22.38
CA TYR A 367 13.16 -6.94 21.79
C TYR A 367 13.49 -5.84 22.80
N GLN A 368 14.50 -5.04 22.48
CA GLN A 368 14.77 -3.76 23.11
C GLN A 368 14.63 -2.64 22.07
N ALA A 369 14.02 -1.52 22.47
CA ALA A 369 13.84 -0.36 21.61
C ALA A 369 14.62 0.84 22.16
N ARG A 370 15.41 1.48 21.31
CA ARG A 370 16.08 2.76 21.58
C ARG A 370 15.51 3.81 20.65
N VAL A 371 15.06 4.92 21.24
CA VAL A 371 14.50 6.05 20.49
C VAL A 371 15.28 7.32 20.80
N THR A 372 15.66 8.04 19.76
CA THR A 372 16.26 9.38 19.85
C THR A 372 15.33 10.38 19.17
N GLY A 373 15.09 11.55 19.78
CA GLY A 373 14.18 12.56 19.26
C GLY A 373 12.69 12.27 19.49
N GLY A 374 12.37 11.23 20.28
CA GLY A 374 11.01 10.83 20.61
C GLY A 374 10.94 9.99 21.87
N GLN A 375 9.73 9.57 22.25
CA GLN A 375 9.45 8.75 23.42
C GLN A 375 8.58 7.54 23.04
N VAL A 376 8.91 6.39 23.62
CA VAL A 376 8.08 5.18 23.51
C VAL A 376 6.89 5.34 24.46
N THR A 377 5.69 5.05 23.96
CA THR A 377 4.41 5.19 24.68
C THR A 377 3.65 3.87 24.80
N SER A 378 4.06 2.85 24.05
CA SER A 378 3.54 1.48 24.19
C SER A 378 4.18 0.76 25.39
N PRO A 379 3.48 -0.20 26.03
CA PRO A 379 4.07 -1.01 27.08
C PRO A 379 5.20 -1.92 26.55
N PRO A 380 6.11 -2.40 27.43
CA PRO A 380 7.11 -3.39 27.07
C PRO A 380 6.47 -4.66 26.47
N GLY A 381 7.11 -5.23 25.44
CA GLY A 381 6.61 -6.45 24.78
C GLY A 381 5.36 -6.24 23.91
N ALA A 382 5.00 -5.01 23.57
CA ALA A 382 3.91 -4.76 22.61
C ALA A 382 4.31 -5.20 21.19
N GLY A 383 3.40 -5.88 20.47
CA GLY A 383 3.54 -6.17 19.04
C GLY A 383 3.42 -4.94 18.12
N VAL A 384 3.00 -3.80 18.68
CA VAL A 384 3.07 -2.48 18.05
C VAL A 384 3.77 -1.51 18.98
N LEU A 385 4.97 -1.09 18.60
CA LEU A 385 5.73 -0.05 19.28
C LEU A 385 5.20 1.33 18.86
N CYS A 386 4.75 2.11 19.83
CA CYS A 386 4.20 3.44 19.62
C CYS A 386 5.22 4.50 20.03
N VAL A 387 5.62 5.37 19.09
CA VAL A 387 6.63 6.41 19.30
C VAL A 387 6.05 7.79 19.01
N VAL A 388 6.06 8.67 20.00
CA VAL A 388 5.68 10.08 19.85
C VAL A 388 6.93 10.93 19.71
N ALA A 389 7.00 11.77 18.68
CA ALA A 389 8.12 12.69 18.50
C ALA A 389 8.19 13.71 19.65
N GLY A 390 9.40 14.04 20.09
CA GLY A 390 9.61 15.10 21.07
C GLY A 390 9.23 16.46 20.49
N ALA A 391 8.83 17.40 21.34
CA ALA A 391 8.52 18.76 20.91
C ALA A 391 9.74 19.39 20.20
N GLY A 392 9.54 19.94 19.00
CA GLY A 392 10.60 20.57 18.22
C GLY A 392 11.65 19.60 17.64
N ALA A 393 11.46 18.28 17.76
CA ALA A 393 12.35 17.32 17.13
C ALA A 393 12.37 17.54 15.62
N THR A 394 13.56 17.63 15.03
CA THR A 394 13.74 17.73 13.56
C THR A 394 13.97 16.37 12.91
N ARG A 395 14.31 15.36 13.73
CA ARG A 395 14.61 14.00 13.30
C ARG A 395 14.33 13.03 14.44
N VAL A 396 13.73 11.89 14.13
CA VAL A 396 13.53 10.78 15.06
C VAL A 396 14.24 9.54 14.52
N SER A 397 14.98 8.85 15.40
CA SER A 397 15.60 7.56 15.11
C SER A 397 15.03 6.51 16.05
N VAL A 398 14.61 5.39 15.49
CA VAL A 398 14.14 4.21 16.22
C VAL A 398 15.04 3.05 15.84
N GLU A 399 15.62 2.41 16.84
CA GLU A 399 16.37 1.17 16.69
C GLU A 399 15.73 0.10 17.58
N VAL A 400 15.44 -1.06 16.99
CA VAL A 400 14.87 -2.22 17.70
C VAL A 400 15.82 -3.40 17.50
N THR A 401 16.36 -3.92 18.59
CA THR A 401 17.28 -5.04 18.59
C THR A 401 16.61 -6.27 19.22
N PRO A 402 16.90 -7.49 18.75
CA PRO A 402 16.53 -8.70 19.48
C PRO A 402 17.13 -8.66 20.89
N ALA A 403 16.36 -9.06 21.89
CA ALA A 403 16.80 -9.17 23.26
C ALA A 403 16.62 -10.60 23.75
N ALA A 404 17.58 -11.16 24.46
CA ALA A 404 17.41 -12.46 25.10
C ALA A 404 16.73 -12.29 26.46
N GLY A 405 15.78 -13.17 26.79
CA GLY A 405 15.13 -13.20 28.11
C GLY A 405 13.97 -12.22 28.31
N ALA A 406 13.55 -11.51 27.26
CA ALA A 406 12.30 -10.74 27.28
C ALA A 406 11.12 -11.62 26.84
N PRO A 407 9.87 -11.28 27.22
CA PRO A 407 8.71 -11.94 26.64
C PRO A 407 8.61 -11.66 25.13
N ALA A 408 8.15 -12.64 24.36
CA ALA A 408 7.79 -12.44 22.97
C ALA A 408 6.74 -11.31 22.84
N PRO A 409 6.77 -10.53 21.75
CA PRO A 409 5.74 -9.54 21.47
C PRO A 409 4.32 -10.11 21.54
N VAL A 410 3.43 -9.41 22.24
CA VAL A 410 2.01 -9.76 22.29
C VAL A 410 1.33 -9.31 20.99
N ALA A 411 0.64 -10.23 20.32
CA ALA A 411 -0.12 -9.93 19.12
C ALA A 411 -1.15 -8.81 19.37
N PRO A 412 -1.23 -7.80 18.49
CA PRO A 412 -2.17 -6.71 18.68
C PRO A 412 -3.62 -7.15 18.45
N THR A 413 -4.56 -6.48 19.11
CA THR A 413 -6.00 -6.74 18.93
C THR A 413 -6.60 -6.04 17.71
N ARG A 414 -5.90 -5.01 17.20
CA ARG A 414 -6.24 -4.30 15.97
C ARG A 414 -5.02 -4.17 15.06
N ALA A 415 -5.24 -3.93 13.79
CA ALA A 415 -4.15 -3.70 12.85
C ALA A 415 -3.55 -2.29 13.03
N GLY A 416 -2.22 -2.21 13.01
CA GLY A 416 -1.47 -0.99 12.80
C GLY A 416 -1.66 0.06 13.89
N ALA A 417 -1.88 1.30 13.47
CA ALA A 417 -1.77 2.46 14.35
C ALA A 417 -2.99 2.68 15.27
N ALA A 418 -4.04 1.87 15.12
CA ALA A 418 -5.19 1.85 16.04
C ALA A 418 -4.80 1.40 17.46
N ASN A 419 -3.64 0.76 17.63
CA ASN A 419 -3.10 0.36 18.94
C ASN A 419 -2.36 1.50 19.65
N CYS A 420 -2.00 2.56 18.92
CA CYS A 420 -1.36 3.73 19.50
C CYS A 420 -2.43 4.73 19.89
N ALA A 421 -3.04 4.53 21.06
CA ALA A 421 -3.90 5.55 21.65
C ALA A 421 -3.12 6.88 21.75
N ALA A 422 -3.77 7.99 21.43
CA ALA A 422 -3.25 9.29 21.82
C ALA A 422 -3.16 9.25 23.36
N ALA A 423 -1.97 9.51 23.90
CA ALA A 423 -1.82 9.65 25.35
C ALA A 423 -2.93 10.59 25.85
N PRO A 424 -3.71 10.24 26.89
CA PRO A 424 -4.65 11.18 27.47
C PRO A 424 -3.85 12.45 27.81
N GLY A 425 -4.28 13.58 27.24
CA GLY A 425 -3.59 14.84 27.39
C GLY A 425 -3.27 15.08 28.86
N ALA A 426 -2.04 15.52 29.15
CA ALA A 426 -1.69 16.03 30.45
C ALA A 426 -2.69 17.13 30.82
N GLY A 427 -3.68 16.78 31.63
CA GLY A 427 -4.53 17.76 32.28
C GLY A 427 -3.65 18.63 33.17
N PRO A 428 -3.93 19.94 33.27
CA PRO A 428 -3.20 20.78 34.20
C PRO A 428 -3.58 20.36 35.63
N GLY A 429 -2.67 19.68 36.33
CA GLY A 429 -2.76 19.47 37.77
C GLY A 429 -2.79 18.01 38.21
N SER A 430 -1.61 17.41 38.35
CA SER A 430 -1.35 16.49 39.45
C SER A 430 0.12 16.63 39.86
N VAL A 431 0.36 17.60 40.73
CA VAL A 431 1.58 17.69 41.52
C VAL A 431 1.58 16.55 42.55
N GLY A 432 2.66 15.78 42.59
CA GLY A 432 3.06 15.02 43.78
C GLY A 432 3.01 13.50 43.67
N ALA A 433 4.17 12.88 43.48
CA ALA A 433 4.75 11.95 44.47
C ALA A 433 6.20 11.64 44.08
N ALA A 434 7.12 12.12 44.91
CA ALA A 434 8.56 11.93 44.79
C ALA A 434 8.96 10.47 45.07
N ALA A 435 9.88 9.94 44.27
CA ALA A 435 10.71 8.79 44.62
C ALA A 435 12.17 9.28 44.66
N GLY A 436 12.79 9.06 45.82
CA GLY A 436 13.96 9.80 46.29
C GLY A 436 15.30 9.42 45.67
N GLN A 437 16.20 10.40 45.79
CA GLN A 437 17.62 10.32 45.50
C GLN A 437 18.39 9.98 46.79
N PRO A 438 19.47 9.18 46.72
CA PRO A 438 20.59 9.28 47.65
C PRO A 438 21.90 9.69 46.93
N PRO A 439 22.94 10.08 47.68
CA PRO A 439 23.60 11.36 47.45
C PRO A 439 24.95 11.29 46.75
N SER A 440 25.34 12.47 46.29
CA SER A 440 26.63 12.88 45.75
C SER A 440 27.81 12.55 46.68
N GLY A 441 28.87 11.98 46.10
CA GLY A 441 30.19 11.87 46.72
C GLY A 441 31.25 11.78 45.64
N ALA A 442 31.85 12.91 45.27
CA ALA A 442 33.12 12.97 44.56
C ALA A 442 34.25 13.25 45.56
N PRO A 443 35.48 12.85 45.25
CA PRO A 443 36.50 13.87 45.17
C PRO A 443 37.30 13.82 43.86
N ALA A 444 37.87 14.97 43.53
CA ALA A 444 38.66 15.26 42.36
C ALA A 444 40.07 14.65 42.41
N ALA A 445 40.64 14.38 41.24
CA ALA A 445 42.07 14.44 40.99
C ALA A 445 42.34 14.89 39.54
N THR A 446 42.98 16.06 39.43
CA THR A 446 43.92 16.48 38.36
C THR A 446 44.96 15.39 38.12
N SER A 447 45.61 15.13 36.99
CA SER A 447 46.13 15.85 35.80
C SER A 447 46.51 14.70 34.80
N ALA A 448 46.87 14.82 33.52
CA ALA A 448 47.64 15.80 32.77
C ALA A 448 47.44 15.51 31.26
N ALA A 449 47.83 16.50 30.45
CA ALA A 449 47.86 16.47 29.01
C ALA A 449 48.67 15.31 28.40
N ASP A 450 48.25 14.85 27.22
CA ASP A 450 49.20 14.61 26.15
C ASP A 450 48.56 15.00 24.80
N ASP A 451 49.39 15.66 24.01
CA ASP A 451 49.10 16.46 22.83
C ASP A 451 49.77 15.73 21.66
N SER A 452 49.01 15.37 20.62
CA SER A 452 49.56 14.93 19.31
C SER A 452 48.45 14.79 18.27
N ASP A 453 48.19 15.88 17.55
CA ASP A 453 47.80 15.84 16.14
C ASP A 453 49.01 15.37 15.30
N PRO A 454 48.75 14.66 14.18
CA PRO A 454 48.97 15.35 12.92
C PRO A 454 47.82 15.14 11.92
N VAL A 455 47.19 16.26 11.57
CA VAL A 455 47.04 16.84 10.22
C VAL A 455 47.27 15.91 8.99
N LEU A 456 46.36 16.09 8.02
CA LEU A 456 46.43 15.72 6.59
C LEU A 456 46.12 14.27 6.21
N LEU A 457 44.83 13.91 6.13
CA LEU A 457 44.26 13.03 5.08
C LEU A 457 42.73 13.22 4.92
N LEU A 458 42.26 14.47 5.04
CA LEU A 458 40.90 14.87 4.65
C LEU A 458 40.96 15.44 3.23
N LEU A 459 40.64 14.61 2.24
CA LEU A 459 40.03 14.94 0.95
C LEU A 459 40.02 13.66 0.11
N VAL A 460 38.84 13.02 -0.02
CA VAL A 460 38.30 12.27 -1.18
C VAL A 460 37.09 11.44 -0.68
N LEU A 461 35.89 11.90 -1.05
CA LEU A 461 34.67 11.17 -1.50
C LEU A 461 34.27 9.80 -0.87
N PRO A 462 32.97 9.53 -0.64
CA PRO A 462 31.94 9.69 -1.67
C PRO A 462 30.67 10.43 -1.22
N LEU A 463 30.44 11.57 -1.86
CA LEU A 463 29.21 12.35 -1.88
C LEU A 463 28.31 11.90 -3.07
N LEU A 464 28.28 10.60 -3.36
CA LEU A 464 27.73 10.03 -4.61
C LEU A 464 26.68 8.93 -4.40
N GLY A 465 26.00 8.91 -3.25
CA GLY A 465 24.94 7.92 -2.97
C GLY A 465 23.50 8.43 -3.11
N ALA A 466 23.24 9.70 -2.81
CA ALA A 466 21.86 10.21 -2.70
C ALA A 466 21.42 11.10 -3.87
N ALA A 467 22.35 11.74 -4.60
CA ALA A 467 22.01 12.59 -5.75
C ALA A 467 21.66 11.77 -7.02
N ALA A 468 22.14 10.52 -7.12
CA ALA A 468 21.87 9.67 -8.28
C ALA A 468 20.43 9.09 -8.30
N ALA A 469 19.80 8.88 -7.14
CA ALA A 469 18.43 8.36 -7.07
C ALA A 469 17.38 9.41 -7.47
N ALA A 470 17.59 10.69 -7.13
CA ALA A 470 16.71 11.78 -7.56
C ALA A 470 16.88 12.12 -9.06
N ALA A 471 18.09 11.96 -9.61
CA ALA A 471 18.38 12.25 -11.02
C ALA A 471 17.86 11.18 -12.01
N VAL A 472 17.62 9.95 -11.55
CA VAL A 472 17.13 8.85 -12.42
C VAL A 472 15.59 8.84 -12.54
N LEU A 473 14.85 9.36 -11.56
CA LEU A 473 13.38 9.33 -11.59
C LEU A 473 12.73 10.64 -12.06
N GLY A 474 13.38 11.79 -11.89
CA GLY A 474 12.87 13.08 -12.38
C GLY A 474 12.58 13.13 -13.90
N PRO A 475 13.50 12.66 -14.77
CA PRO A 475 13.28 12.72 -16.22
C PRO A 475 12.27 11.70 -16.75
N VAL A 476 12.03 10.60 -16.02
CA VAL A 476 11.09 9.55 -16.42
C VAL A 476 9.64 10.02 -16.25
N PHE A 477 9.33 10.77 -15.18
CA PHE A 477 8.01 11.36 -14.98
C PHE A 477 7.77 12.66 -15.79
N VAL A 478 8.82 13.39 -16.17
CA VAL A 478 8.68 14.58 -17.04
C VAL A 478 8.43 14.21 -18.51
N ARG A 479 8.97 13.08 -19.01
CA ARG A 479 8.69 12.60 -20.38
C ARG A 479 7.26 12.08 -20.59
N LEU A 480 6.57 11.69 -19.52
CA LEU A 480 5.14 11.31 -19.54
C LEU A 480 4.19 12.53 -19.53
N ARG A 481 4.71 13.75 -19.45
CA ARG A 481 3.91 15.00 -19.46
C ARG A 481 3.80 15.67 -20.83
N ARG A 482 4.38 15.09 -21.88
CA ARG A 482 4.38 15.65 -23.25
C ARG A 482 3.94 14.64 -24.34
N ARG A 483 3.16 13.63 -24.00
CA ARG A 483 2.45 12.81 -24.98
C ARG A 483 1.01 12.59 -24.55
#